data_AF-A0A7C7C6W3-F1
#
_entry.id   AF-A0A7C7C6W3-F1
#
_cell.length_a   1.000
_cell.length_b   1.000
_cell.length_c   1.000
_cell.angle_alpha   90.00
_cell.angle_beta   90.00
_cell.angle_gamma   90.00
#
_symmetry.space_group_name_H-M   'P 1'
#
loop_
_entity.id
_entity.type
_entity.pdbx_description
1 polymer ?
#
loop_
_entity_poly.entity_id
_entity_poly.type
_entity_poly.pdbx_seq_one_letter_code
_entity_poly.pdbx_strand_id
1 'polypeptide(L)'
;MLENQDKKLYYVSSSDWESVVLAKDAIEAAGEAFEEAFDVFGDNLNLSSCVKVINCSGLQQKHLIETDQVEFDMFYVPSVLADIGKHKLSKQLDEIIQNMEKKA
;
A
#
# COMPACT_ATOMS: atom_id res chain seq x y z
N MET A 1 26.72 -3.00 7.08
CA MET A 1 25.74 -3.53 6.11
C MET A 1 24.90 -4.63 6.78
N LEU A 2 24.01 -4.26 7.72
CA LEU A 2 23.19 -5.20 8.50
C LEU A 2 21.70 -4.82 8.53
N GLU A 3 21.29 -3.66 7.99
CA GLU A 3 19.92 -3.13 8.17
C GLU A 3 18.84 -3.83 7.34
N ASN A 4 19.22 -4.62 6.32
CA ASN A 4 18.27 -5.22 5.37
C ASN A 4 18.05 -6.73 5.55
N GLN A 5 18.63 -7.40 6.54
CA GLN A 5 18.53 -8.86 6.64
C GLN A 5 17.10 -9.36 6.94
N ASP A 6 16.26 -8.54 7.56
CA ASP A 6 14.87 -8.91 7.89
C ASP A 6 13.82 -8.32 6.93
N LYS A 7 14.25 -7.51 5.95
CA LYS A 7 13.33 -6.88 5.00
C LYS A 7 13.02 -7.80 3.82
N LYS A 8 11.75 -7.79 3.42
CA LYS A 8 11.19 -8.49 2.27
C LYS A 8 10.84 -7.48 1.18
N LEU A 9 10.90 -7.92 -0.06
CA LEU A 9 10.45 -7.16 -1.22
C LEU A 9 8.93 -7.23 -1.34
N TYR A 10 8.29 -6.08 -1.46
CA TYR A 10 6.85 -5.96 -1.63
C TYR A 10 6.53 -5.13 -2.87
N TYR A 11 5.50 -5.56 -3.62
CA TYR A 11 4.85 -4.76 -4.64
C TYR A 11 3.57 -4.16 -4.05
N VAL A 12 3.41 -2.85 -4.18
CA VAL A 12 2.26 -2.11 -3.67
C VAL A 12 1.60 -1.39 -4.84
N SER A 13 0.27 -1.47 -4.94
CA SER A 13 -0.48 -0.75 -5.97
C SER A 13 -1.77 -0.17 -5.41
N SER A 14 -2.08 1.07 -5.79
CA SER A 14 -3.34 1.74 -5.49
C SER A 14 -3.71 2.68 -6.64
N SER A 15 -4.99 2.98 -6.80
CA SER A 15 -5.49 3.90 -7.84
C SER A 15 -4.87 3.64 -9.22
N ASP A 16 -3.96 4.50 -9.65
CA ASP A 16 -3.23 4.54 -10.92
C ASP A 16 -1.71 4.48 -10.74
N TRP A 17 -1.22 4.14 -9.55
CA TRP A 17 0.20 4.08 -9.23
C TRP A 17 0.60 2.75 -8.56
N GLU A 18 1.90 2.47 -8.65
CA GLU A 18 2.54 1.30 -8.08
C GLU A 18 3.92 1.66 -7.55
N SER A 19 4.37 0.91 -6.55
CA SER A 19 5.71 1.04 -5.96
C SER A 19 6.23 -0.34 -5.54
N VAL A 20 7.56 -0.48 -5.50
CA VAL A 20 8.23 -1.68 -5.01
C VAL A 20 9.15 -1.28 -3.87
N VAL A 21 8.87 -1.78 -2.66
CA VAL A 21 9.55 -1.36 -1.43
C VAL A 21 10.16 -2.54 -0.66
N LEU A 22 11.15 -2.23 0.18
CA LEU A 22 11.70 -3.16 1.17
C LEU A 22 11.12 -2.83 2.56
N ALA A 23 10.41 -3.77 3.14
CA ALA A 23 9.76 -3.62 4.44
C ALA A 23 9.78 -4.93 5.25
N LYS A 24 9.53 -4.89 6.56
CA LYS A 24 9.51 -6.10 7.41
C LYS A 24 8.21 -6.88 7.25
N ASP A 25 7.10 -6.16 7.05
CA ASP A 25 5.77 -6.69 6.84
C ASP A 25 4.96 -5.88 5.83
N ALA A 26 3.75 -6.35 5.54
CA ALA A 26 2.87 -5.74 4.54
C ALA A 26 2.30 -4.37 4.96
N ILE A 27 2.20 -4.09 6.26
CA ILE A 27 1.69 -2.80 6.78
C ILE A 27 2.78 -1.75 6.61
N GLU A 28 4.01 -2.06 7.03
CA GLU A 28 5.17 -1.19 6.79
C GLU A 28 5.36 -0.96 5.28
N ALA A 29 5.19 -1.99 4.44
CA ALA A 29 5.26 -1.84 2.99
C ALA A 29 4.23 -0.84 2.44
N ALA A 30 2.98 -0.91 2.91
CA ALA A 30 1.95 0.04 2.50
C ALA A 30 2.33 1.48 2.88
N GLY A 31 2.84 1.68 4.09
CA GLY A 31 3.28 2.99 4.58
C GLY A 31 4.44 3.58 3.78
N GLU A 32 5.50 2.78 3.57
CA GLU A 32 6.68 3.18 2.78
C GLU A 32 6.29 3.53 1.34
N ALA A 33 5.42 2.74 0.72
CA ALA A 33 4.94 3.00 -0.64
C ALA A 33 4.11 4.30 -0.73
N PHE A 34 3.35 4.65 0.31
CA PHE A 34 2.65 5.93 0.36
C PHE A 34 3.62 7.11 0.51
N GLU A 35 4.63 7.02 1.38
CA GLU A 35 5.62 8.11 1.50
C GLU A 35 6.36 8.31 0.16
N GLU A 36 6.76 7.23 -0.52
CA GLU A 36 7.35 7.33 -1.87
C GLU A 36 6.37 7.96 -2.88
N ALA A 37 5.11 7.54 -2.87
CA ALA A 37 4.09 8.11 -3.75
C ALA A 37 3.82 9.60 -3.46
N PHE A 38 3.83 10.02 -2.20
CA PHE A 38 3.73 11.44 -1.84
C PHE A 38 4.95 12.23 -2.31
N ASP A 39 6.15 11.68 -2.19
CA ASP A 39 7.37 12.34 -2.66
C ASP A 39 7.40 12.49 -4.19
N VAL A 40 6.88 11.51 -4.92
CA VAL A 40 6.87 11.51 -6.40
C VAL A 40 5.72 12.36 -6.97
N PHE A 41 4.50 12.19 -6.47
CA PHE A 41 3.30 12.77 -7.07
C PHE A 41 2.81 14.03 -6.35
N GLY A 42 3.16 14.20 -5.07
CA GLY A 42 2.75 15.33 -4.24
C GLY A 42 1.23 15.54 -4.24
N ASP A 43 0.81 16.76 -4.57
CA ASP A 43 -0.61 17.16 -4.62
C ASP A 43 -1.40 16.45 -5.73
N ASN A 44 -0.74 15.81 -6.70
CA ASN A 44 -1.39 15.07 -7.79
C ASN A 44 -1.61 13.59 -7.44
N LEU A 45 -1.28 13.15 -6.23
CA LEU A 45 -1.45 11.75 -5.84
C LEU A 45 -2.94 11.37 -5.78
N ASN A 46 -3.32 10.34 -6.55
CA ASN A 46 -4.65 9.77 -6.49
C ASN A 46 -4.75 8.71 -5.38
N LEU A 47 -5.74 8.87 -4.49
CA LEU A 47 -6.01 7.95 -3.40
C LEU A 47 -7.27 7.11 -3.66
N SER A 48 -7.12 5.80 -3.52
CA SER A 48 -8.23 4.85 -3.47
C SER A 48 -8.63 4.61 -2.01
N SER A 49 -9.79 4.00 -1.78
CA SER A 49 -10.18 3.53 -0.44
C SER A 49 -9.31 2.38 0.06
N CYS A 50 -8.70 1.62 -0.87
CA CYS A 50 -7.89 0.46 -0.57
C CYS A 50 -6.54 0.48 -1.30
N VAL A 51 -5.54 -0.13 -0.69
CA VAL A 51 -4.22 -0.39 -1.29
C VAL A 51 -3.96 -1.89 -1.26
N LYS A 52 -3.41 -2.43 -2.35
CA LYS A 52 -3.04 -3.85 -2.48
C LYS A 52 -1.54 -3.99 -2.25
N VAL A 53 -1.15 -5.00 -1.47
CA VAL A 53 0.25 -5.31 -1.15
C VAL A 53 0.52 -6.78 -1.44
N ILE A 54 1.59 -7.06 -2.19
CA ILE A 54 2.02 -8.41 -2.57
C ILE A 54 3.44 -8.62 -2.05
N ASN A 55 3.67 -9.70 -1.30
CA ASN A 55 5.02 -10.10 -0.92
C ASN A 55 5.72 -10.83 -2.08
N CYS A 56 6.69 -10.17 -2.69
CA CYS A 56 7.42 -10.66 -3.85
C CYS A 56 8.61 -11.56 -3.50
N SER A 57 9.00 -11.65 -2.22
CA SER A 57 10.25 -12.32 -1.79
C SER A 57 10.25 -13.83 -2.06
N GLY A 58 9.08 -14.45 -2.26
CA GLY A 58 8.93 -15.86 -2.57
C GLY A 58 8.66 -16.18 -4.05
N LEU A 59 8.54 -15.17 -4.93
CA LEU A 59 8.05 -15.38 -6.30
C LEU A 59 9.02 -16.21 -7.16
N GLN A 60 10.34 -16.06 -6.97
CA GLN A 60 11.33 -16.87 -7.69
C GLN A 60 11.26 -18.36 -7.31
N GLN A 61 10.97 -18.68 -6.05
CA GLN A 61 10.99 -20.06 -5.55
C GLN A 61 9.74 -20.85 -5.92
N LYS A 62 8.60 -20.16 -6.09
CA LYS A 62 7.32 -20.82 -6.28
C LYS A 62 6.93 -21.02 -7.75
N HIS A 63 7.76 -20.60 -8.72
CA HIS A 63 7.42 -20.59 -10.16
C HIS A 63 5.99 -20.05 -10.43
N LEU A 64 5.53 -19.11 -9.60
CA LEU A 64 4.18 -18.53 -9.67
C LEU A 64 4.17 -17.53 -10.83
N ILE A 65 4.04 -18.06 -12.04
CA ILE A 65 3.81 -17.30 -13.27
C ILE A 65 2.29 -17.05 -13.44
N GLU A 66 1.45 -17.77 -12.70
CA GLU A 66 0.00 -17.60 -12.71
C GLU A 66 -0.45 -16.60 -11.64
N THR A 67 -1.02 -15.48 -12.08
CA THR A 67 -1.52 -14.36 -11.27
C THR A 67 -2.54 -14.76 -10.20
N ASP A 68 -3.22 -15.87 -10.45
CA ASP A 68 -4.41 -16.32 -9.73
C ASP A 68 -4.05 -16.96 -8.37
N GLN A 69 -2.76 -17.26 -8.18
CA GLN A 69 -2.21 -17.93 -7.00
C GLN A 69 -1.38 -16.98 -6.13
N VAL A 70 -1.29 -15.70 -6.48
CA VAL A 70 -0.55 -14.71 -5.72
C VAL A 70 -1.47 -14.14 -4.63
N GLU A 71 -1.25 -14.59 -3.40
CA GLU A 71 -1.88 -14.01 -2.22
C GLU A 71 -1.48 -12.53 -2.09
N PHE A 72 -2.46 -11.68 -1.78
CA PHE A 72 -2.26 -10.27 -1.55
C PHE A 72 -3.02 -9.83 -0.31
N ASP A 73 -2.44 -8.85 0.39
CA ASP A 73 -3.11 -8.13 1.46
C ASP A 73 -3.78 -6.89 0.88
N MET A 74 -4.96 -6.56 1.40
CA MET A 74 -5.67 -5.32 1.06
C MET A 74 -5.88 -4.51 2.33
N PHE A 75 -5.38 -3.28 2.34
CA PHE A 75 -5.48 -2.38 3.48
C PHE A 75 -6.41 -1.21 3.19
N TYR A 76 -7.17 -0.82 4.21
CA TYR A 76 -7.97 0.41 4.19
C TYR A 76 -7.06 1.63 4.25
N VAL A 77 -7.05 2.42 3.20
CA VAL A 77 -6.09 3.53 3.02
C VAL A 77 -6.17 4.57 4.13
N PRO A 78 -7.35 4.97 4.64
CA PRO A 78 -7.40 5.89 5.79
C PRO A 78 -6.64 5.40 7.01
N SER A 79 -6.62 4.09 7.31
CA SER A 79 -5.84 3.55 8.42
C SER A 79 -4.34 3.68 8.15
N VAL A 80 -3.88 3.29 6.95
CA VAL A 80 -2.47 3.41 6.57
C VAL A 80 -2.00 4.87 6.63
N LEU A 81 -2.80 5.80 6.10
CA LEU A 81 -2.52 7.24 6.16
C LEU A 81 -2.42 7.76 7.60
N ALA A 82 -3.24 7.25 8.51
CA ALA A 82 -3.14 7.62 9.92
C ALA A 82 -1.84 7.09 10.55
N ASP A 83 -1.44 5.86 10.21
CA ASP A 83 -0.23 5.23 10.74
C ASP A 83 1.05 5.97 10.29
N ILE A 84 1.06 6.52 9.07
CA ILE A 84 2.17 7.37 8.58
C ILE A 84 2.00 8.86 8.94
N GLY A 85 1.10 9.21 9.88
CA GLY A 85 0.96 10.58 10.39
C GLY A 85 0.20 11.55 9.49
N LYS A 86 -0.38 11.12 8.36
CA LYS A 86 -1.23 11.94 7.48
C LYS A 86 -2.68 12.00 8.00
N HIS A 87 -2.88 12.26 9.28
CA HIS A 87 -4.19 12.18 9.97
C HIS A 87 -5.29 13.04 9.33
N LYS A 88 -4.95 14.24 8.84
CA LYS A 88 -5.93 15.12 8.18
C LYS A 88 -6.49 14.46 6.92
N LEU A 89 -5.60 13.90 6.09
CA LEU A 89 -5.96 13.27 4.82
C LEU A 89 -6.71 11.96 5.05
N SER A 90 -6.26 11.17 6.03
CA SER A 90 -6.97 9.99 6.52
C SER A 90 -8.43 10.30 6.84
N LYS A 91 -8.69 11.31 7.67
CA LYS A 91 -10.05 11.72 8.05
C LYS A 91 -10.88 12.19 6.86
N GLN A 92 -10.29 12.98 5.96
CA GLN A 92 -11.00 13.47 4.78
C GLN A 92 -11.43 12.34 3.85
N LEU A 93 -10.54 11.37 3.62
CA LEU A 93 -10.84 10.22 2.77
C LEU A 93 -11.90 9.30 3.43
N ASP A 94 -11.79 9.06 4.74
CA ASP A 94 -12.78 8.28 5.49
C ASP A 94 -14.18 8.91 5.44
N GLU A 95 -14.29 10.23 5.61
CA GLU A 95 -15.55 10.96 5.47
C GLU A 95 -16.15 10.84 4.06
N ILE A 96 -15.32 10.88 3.01
CA ILE A 96 -15.77 10.70 1.62
C ILE A 96 -16.33 9.28 1.43
N ILE A 97 -15.64 8.26 1.93
CA ILE A 97 -16.03 6.85 1.83
C ILE A 97 -17.36 6.60 2.56
N GLN A 98 -17.48 7.04 3.81
CA GLN A 98 -18.73 6.91 4.59
C GLN A 98 -19.92 7.61 3.93
N ASN A 99 -19.68 8.73 3.24
CA ASN A 99 -20.74 9.44 2.52
C ASN A 99 -21.16 8.74 1.22
N MET A 100 -20.29 7.92 0.62
CA MET A 100 -20.66 7.06 -0.51
C MET A 100 -21.52 5.88 -0.06
N GLU A 101 -21.18 5.24 1.06
CA GLU A 101 -21.96 4.12 1.62
C GLU A 101 -23.39 4.53 2.00
N LYS A 102 -23.58 5.74 2.54
CA LYS A 102 -24.92 6.27 2.89
C LYS A 102 -25.81 6.55 1.67
N LYS A 103 -25.23 6.62 0.47
CA LYS A 103 -25.95 6.89 -0.79
C LYS A 103 -26.25 5.62 -1.59
N ALA A 104 -25.64 4.48 -1.21
CA ALA A 104 -25.87 3.18 -1.82
C ALA A 104 -27.12 2.51 -1.24
#